data_AF-A0A5R2N6H5-F1
#
_entry.id   AF-A0A5R2N6H5-F1
#
_cell.length_a   1.000
_cell.length_b   1.000
_cell.length_c   1.000
_cell.angle_alpha   90.00
_cell.angle_beta   90.00
_cell.angle_gamma   90.00
#
_symmetry.space_group_name_H-M   'P 1'
#
loop_
_entity.id
_entity.type
_entity.pdbx_description
1 polymer ?
#
loop_
_entity_poly.entity_id
_entity_poly.type
_entity_poly.pdbx_seq_one_letter_code
_entity_poly.pdbx_strand_id
1 'polypeptide(L)' 'MHQAFGGIDFGTSNSTVGVIRNGKARLVPLEGEQPTLPSAVFFNFEDGHTYFGRRAIGDYTDSIEGRLMRSLK' A
#
# COMPACT_ATOMS: atom_id res chain seq x y z
N MET A 1 -8.78 -0.75 -26.00
CA MET A 1 -8.83 -0.72 -24.52
C MET A 1 -9.64 0.49 -24.11
N HIS A 2 -10.63 0.35 -23.22
CA HIS A 2 -11.32 1.51 -22.66
C HIS A 2 -10.43 2.19 -21.62
N GLN A 3 -10.37 3.51 -21.65
CA GLN A 3 -9.67 4.30 -20.63
C GLN A 3 -10.38 4.11 -19.29
N ALA A 4 -9.62 3.74 -18.25
CA ALA A 4 -10.10 3.67 -16.88
C ALA A 4 -9.52 4.84 -16.09
N PHE A 5 -10.36 5.52 -15.34
CA PHE A 5 -9.96 6.62 -14.46
C PHE A 5 -10.09 6.16 -13.01
N GLY A 6 -9.09 6.52 -12.20
CA GLY A 6 -9.06 6.23 -10.78
C GLY A 6 -8.47 7.41 -10.00
N GLY A 7 -8.83 7.49 -8.72
CA GLY A 7 -8.28 8.44 -7.77
C GLY A 7 -7.42 7.70 -6.75
N ILE A 8 -6.36 8.35 -6.29
CA ILE A 8 -5.52 7.88 -5.19
C ILE A 8 -5.65 8.89 -4.06
N ASP A 9 -5.98 8.40 -2.88
CA ASP A 9 -5.77 9.15 -1.64
C ASP A 9 -4.48 8.65 -1.01
N PHE A 10 -3.42 9.45 -1.10
CA PHE A 10 -2.10 9.13 -0.54
C PHE A 10 -1.95 9.77 0.85
N GLY A 11 -2.60 9.12 1.82
CA GLY A 11 -2.61 9.58 3.20
C GLY A 11 -1.32 9.25 3.96
N THR A 12 -1.05 9.98 5.05
CA THR A 12 0.14 9.76 5.89
C THR A 12 0.16 8.39 6.56
N SER A 13 -1.00 7.89 7.00
CA SER A 13 -1.09 6.60 7.69
C SER A 13 -1.51 5.45 6.77
N ASN A 14 -2.50 5.70 5.90
CA ASN A 14 -3.02 4.75 4.95
C ASN A 14 -3.27 5.44 3.61
N SER A 15 -3.17 4.66 2.55
CA SER A 15 -3.50 5.05 1.19
C SER A 15 -4.66 4.21 0.67
N THR A 16 -5.47 4.79 -0.23
CA THR A 16 -6.57 4.08 -0.91
C THR A 16 -6.59 4.39 -2.39
N VAL A 17 -7.17 3.48 -3.18
CA VAL A 17 -7.42 3.68 -4.61
C VAL A 17 -8.91 3.52 -4.87
N GLY A 18 -9.51 4.51 -5.51
CA GLY A 18 -10.90 4.49 -5.96
C GLY A 18 -11.00 4.44 -7.47
N VAL A 19 -11.97 3.69 -8.01
CA VAL A 19 -12.30 3.64 -9.44
C VAL A 19 -13.80 3.77 -9.64
N ILE A 20 -14.22 4.19 -10.83
CA ILE A 20 -15.62 4.10 -11.24
C ILE A 20 -15.84 2.76 -11.95
N ARG A 21 -16.77 1.94 -11.44
CA ARG A 21 -17.25 0.72 -12.08
C ARG A 21 -18.77 0.78 -12.23
N ASN A 22 -19.26 0.60 -13.45
CA ASN A 22 -20.70 0.63 -13.77
C ASN A 22 -21.40 1.89 -13.24
N GLY A 23 -20.76 3.05 -13.43
CA GLY A 23 -21.26 4.35 -12.96
C GLY A 23 -21.20 4.58 -11.45
N LYS A 24 -20.58 3.68 -10.67
CA LYS A 24 -20.48 3.79 -9.20
C LYS A 24 -19.03 3.81 -8.74
N ALA A 25 -18.73 4.63 -7.75
CA ALA A 25 -17.44 4.61 -7.07
C ALA A 25 -17.26 3.30 -6.29
N ARG A 26 -16.05 2.74 -6.38
CA ARG A 26 -15.62 1.52 -5.70
C ARG A 26 -14.16 1.68 -5.25
N LEU A 27 -13.86 1.27 -4.03
CA LEU A 27 -12.48 1.12 -3.59
C LEU A 27 -11.89 -0.17 -4.16
N VAL A 28 -10.61 -0.10 -4.52
CA VAL A 28 -9.85 -1.25 -5.00
C VAL A 28 -9.30 -2.00 -3.79
N PRO A 29 -9.46 -3.33 -3.70
CA PRO A 29 -8.73 -4.14 -2.72
C PRO A 29 -7.23 -4.07 -3.00
N LEU A 30 -6.45 -3.58 -2.02
CA LEU A 30 -5.01 -3.35 -2.13
C LEU A 30 -4.18 -4.42 -1.40
N GLU A 31 -4.70 -5.01 -0.32
CA GLU A 31 -4.04 -6.11 0.41
C GLU A 31 -5.07 -7.20 0.77
N GLY A 32 -5.20 -8.21 -0.10
CA GLY A 32 -6.31 -9.16 -0.02
C GLY A 32 -7.64 -8.42 -0.19
N GLU A 33 -8.60 -8.62 0.69
CA GLU A 33 -9.89 -7.90 0.66
C GLU A 33 -9.84 -6.48 1.26
N GLN A 34 -8.67 -6.04 1.75
CA GLN A 34 -8.56 -4.74 2.41
C GLN A 34 -8.46 -3.61 1.38
N PRO A 35 -9.33 -2.59 1.43
CA PRO A 35 -9.30 -1.46 0.49
C PRO A 35 -8.23 -0.40 0.83
N THR A 36 -7.52 -0.58 1.94
CA THR A 36 -6.47 0.32 2.42
C THR A 36 -5.11 -0.36 2.36
N LEU A 37 -4.09 0.43 2.06
CA LEU A 37 -2.68 0.06 2.14
C LEU A 37 -2.01 0.96 3.18
N PRO A 38 -1.40 0.45 4.27
CA PRO A 38 -0.59 1.29 5.14
C PRO A 38 0.49 2.04 4.35
N SER A 39 0.66 3.32 4.62
CA SER A 39 1.67 4.16 3.95
C SER A 39 3.05 3.88 4.55
N ALA A 40 3.58 2.71 4.21
CA ALA A 40 4.79 2.13 4.76
C ALA A 40 5.61 1.46 3.65
N VAL A 41 6.92 1.60 3.75
CA VAL A 41 7.93 0.97 2.89
C VAL A 41 8.98 0.33 3.79
N PHE A 42 9.36 -0.91 3.53
CA PHE A 42 10.42 -1.59 4.24
C PHE A 42 11.50 -2.02 3.25
N PHE A 43 12.72 -1.58 3.47
CA PHE A 43 13.89 -2.02 2.71
C PHE A 43 14.53 -3.19 3.47
N ASN A 44 14.36 -4.40 2.95
CA ASN A 44 14.91 -5.62 3.54
C ASN A 44 16.37 -5.78 3.11
N PHE A 45 17.27 -5.98 4.06
CA PHE A 45 18.71 -6.12 3.81
C PHE A 45 19.16 -7.58 3.66
N GLU A 46 18.34 -8.53 4.10
CA GLU A 46 18.61 -9.97 3.97
C GLU A 46 18.38 -10.46 2.53
N ASP A 47 17.25 -10.06 1.92
CA ASP A 47 16.88 -10.48 0.57
C ASP A 47 17.04 -9.36 -0.49
N GLY A 48 17.34 -8.13 -0.06
CA GLY A 48 17.54 -6.98 -0.94
C GLY A 48 16.26 -6.46 -1.59
N HIS A 49 15.07 -6.92 -1.16
CA HIS A 49 13.79 -6.48 -1.70
C HIS A 49 13.18 -5.32 -0.89
N THR A 50 12.26 -4.61 -1.55
CA THR A 50 11.44 -3.57 -0.92
C THR A 50 10.01 -4.06 -0.78
N TYR A 51 9.48 -3.98 0.44
CA TYR A 51 8.12 -4.34 0.79
C TYR A 51 7.28 -3.11 1.13
N PHE A 52 5.96 -3.24 1.04
CA PHE A 52 5.01 -2.14 1.23
C PHE A 52 3.87 -2.59 2.15
N GLY A 53 3.08 -1.62 2.62
CA GLY A 53 1.80 -1.92 3.27
C GLY A 53 1.94 -2.66 4.60
N ARG A 54 1.05 -3.62 4.83
CA ARG A 54 1.05 -4.47 6.04
C ARG A 54 2.29 -5.35 6.09
N ARG A 55 2.80 -5.84 4.95
CA ARG A 55 4.05 -6.63 4.94
C ARG A 55 5.24 -5.82 5.44
N ALA A 56 5.39 -4.57 4.98
CA ALA A 56 6.45 -3.68 5.47
C ALA A 56 6.41 -3.48 6.99
N ILE A 57 5.20 -3.37 7.56
CA ILE A 57 5.01 -3.26 9.01
C ILE A 57 5.30 -4.60 9.72
N GLY A 58 4.90 -5.72 9.11
CA GLY A 58 5.16 -7.08 9.59
C GLY A 58 6.66 -7.36 9.72
N ASP A 59 7.40 -7.22 8.62
CA ASP A 59 8.85 -7.47 8.59
C ASP A 59 9.61 -6.62 9.64
N TYR A 60 9.20 -5.36 9.83
CA TYR A 60 9.75 -4.51 10.91
C TYR A 60 9.42 -5.03 12.31
N THR A 61 8.17 -5.47 12.52
CA THR A 61 7.71 -5.97 13.82
C THR A 61 8.37 -7.31 14.17
N ASP A 62 8.63 -8.13 13.14
CA ASP A 62 9.33 -9.40 13.23
C ASP A 62 10.86 -9.22 13.37
N SER A 63 11.34 -7.97 13.44
CA SER A 63 12.75 -7.60 13.63
C SER A 63 13.68 -8.13 12.53
N ILE A 64 13.15 -8.27 11.31
CA ILE A 64 13.95 -8.59 10.12
C ILE A 64 14.96 -7.48 9.87
N GLU A 65 16.17 -7.84 9.41
CA GLU A 65 17.20 -6.84 9.16
C GLU A 65 16.79 -5.92 8.00
N GLY A 66 16.64 -4.63 8.29
CA GLY A 66 16.18 -3.67 7.30
C GLY A 66 15.82 -2.31 7.86
N ARG A 67 15.17 -1.50 7.02
CA ARG A 67 14.75 -0.14 7.37
C ARG A 67 13.29 0.09 7.02
N LEU A 68 12.48 0.36 8.04
CA LEU A 68 11.11 0.84 7.89
C LEU A 68 11.09 2.35 7.65
N MET A 69 10.33 2.78 6.65
CA MET A 69 9.94 4.16 6.40
C MET A 69 8.40 4.27 6.43
N ARG A 70 7.88 5.23 7.20
CA ARG A 70 6.44 5.51 7.30
C ARG A 70 6.18 7.00 7.21
N SER A 71 4.92 7.37 7.01
CA SER A 71 4.49 8.78 6.94
C SER A 71 5.14 9.56 5.80
N LEU A 72 5.48 8.86 4.71
CA LEU A 72 6.01 9.45 3.49
C LEU A 72 4.90 10.27 2.80
N LYS A 73 5.22 11.51 2.44
CA LYS A 73 4.46 12.35 1.51
C LYS A 73 5.38 12.77 0.38
#